data_AF-A0A0M6XWF0-F1
#
_entry.id   AF-A0A0M6XWF0-F1
#
_cell.length_a   1.000
_cell.length_b   1.000
_cell.length_c   1.000
_cell.angle_alpha   90.00
_cell.angle_beta   90.00
_cell.angle_gamma   90.00
#
_symmetry.space_group_name_H-M   'P 1'
#
loop_
_entity.id
_entity.type
_entity.pdbx_description
1 polymer ?
#
loop_
_entity_poly.entity_id
_entity_poly.type
_entity_poly.pdbx_seq_one_letter_code
_entity_poly.pdbx_strand_id
1 'polypeptide(L)'
;MNFDFREARVNRMRCRKSTAYAGQTCCPVALLIGEVPVCRSELGLNDVCCDKRVMTVSIRPHHLLCMLTYLGKGYTPAFVENYSTIVQRLNEGEPIELVEGPDTLCQPMLDEPGCHCRNESVRNRDRTAAADIALVLGRPLEKGNSVVLDRQTLSFLRDAFANGSIRKACQGCEWQSMCSAIARNEFRGCHLTPP
;
A
#
# COMPACT_ATOMS: atom_id res chain seq x y z
N MET A 1 -29.17 -67.65 11.33
CA MET A 1 -29.32 -68.01 9.91
C MET A 1 -29.38 -66.72 9.11
N ASN A 2 -28.44 -66.60 8.17
CA ASN A 2 -28.49 -65.90 6.89
C ASN A 2 -28.69 -64.36 6.85
N PHE A 3 -27.54 -63.68 6.66
CA PHE A 3 -27.18 -62.72 5.59
C PHE A 3 -28.24 -62.55 4.46
N ASP A 4 -28.48 -61.39 3.83
CA ASP A 4 -27.52 -60.57 3.04
C ASP A 4 -28.28 -59.41 2.33
N PHE A 5 -27.52 -58.53 1.66
CA PHE A 5 -27.81 -57.61 0.55
C PHE A 5 -27.97 -56.11 0.86
N ARG A 6 -26.85 -55.36 0.78
CA ARG A 6 -26.43 -54.70 -0.49
C ARG A 6 -25.08 -53.97 -0.37
N GLU A 7 -24.28 -54.16 -1.41
CA GLU A 7 -22.90 -53.74 -1.62
C GLU A 7 -22.70 -52.23 -1.84
N ALA A 8 -21.49 -51.73 -1.53
CA ALA A 8 -20.56 -51.20 -2.55
C ALA A 8 -19.20 -50.77 -1.95
N ARG A 9 -18.27 -51.72 -1.98
CA ARG A 9 -16.79 -51.64 -2.11
C ARG A 9 -16.10 -50.30 -1.78
N VAL A 10 -15.54 -50.27 -0.57
CA VAL A 10 -14.39 -49.45 -0.20
C VAL A 10 -13.15 -49.98 -0.95
N ASN A 11 -12.65 -49.25 -1.94
CA ASN A 11 -11.33 -49.53 -2.50
C ASN A 11 -10.25 -49.07 -1.49
N ARG A 12 -9.84 -49.99 -0.62
CA ARG A 12 -8.67 -49.82 0.26
C ARG A 12 -7.41 -49.81 -0.59
N MET A 13 -6.92 -48.63 -0.95
CA MET A 13 -5.52 -48.49 -1.37
C MET A 13 -4.64 -48.68 -0.14
N ARG A 14 -3.96 -49.83 -0.06
CA ARG A 14 -2.96 -50.15 0.96
C ARG A 14 -1.81 -49.16 0.86
N CYS A 15 -1.66 -48.32 1.89
CA CYS A 15 -0.47 -47.54 2.14
C CYS A 15 0.69 -48.50 2.44
N ARG A 16 1.63 -48.66 1.48
CA ARG A 16 2.93 -49.29 1.77
C ARG A 16 3.77 -48.25 2.51
N LYS A 17 4.02 -48.57 3.78
CA LYS A 17 4.91 -47.83 4.68
C LYS A 17 6.28 -47.64 4.03
N SER A 18 6.69 -46.40 3.89
CA SER A 18 8.10 -46.01 3.86
C SER A 18 8.24 -44.69 4.61
N THR A 19 8.60 -44.83 5.89
CA THR A 19 9.41 -43.89 6.68
C THR A 19 8.96 -42.42 6.77
N ALA A 20 8.36 -42.11 7.94
CA ALA A 20 8.57 -40.92 8.76
C ALA A 20 8.35 -39.52 8.13
N TYR A 21 7.24 -38.87 8.45
CA TYR A 21 7.19 -37.93 9.59
C TYR A 21 5.73 -37.49 9.80
N ALA A 22 5.35 -37.38 11.07
CA ALA A 22 4.01 -37.00 11.48
C ALA A 22 3.77 -35.50 11.27
N GLY A 23 2.55 -35.15 10.87
CA GLY A 23 1.94 -33.86 11.16
C GLY A 23 2.26 -32.74 10.18
N GLN A 24 1.59 -32.71 9.02
CA GLN A 24 1.32 -31.47 8.29
C GLN A 24 -0.09 -31.57 7.69
N THR A 25 -1.01 -30.81 8.25
CA THR A 25 -2.30 -30.53 7.63
C THR A 25 -2.04 -29.66 6.40
N CYS A 26 -2.17 -30.21 5.20
CA CYS A 26 -2.29 -29.41 3.99
C CYS A 26 -3.50 -28.47 4.14
N CYS A 27 -3.26 -27.16 4.13
CA CYS A 27 -4.32 -26.16 4.00
C CYS A 27 -4.99 -26.36 2.63
N PRO A 28 -6.31 -26.57 2.53
CA PRO A 28 -6.96 -26.98 1.28
C PRO A 28 -7.26 -25.81 0.31
N VAL A 29 -6.52 -24.70 0.37
CA VAL A 29 -6.78 -23.52 -0.48
C VAL A 29 -5.56 -23.17 -1.33
N ALA A 30 -5.08 -24.16 -2.09
CA ALA A 30 -4.09 -23.96 -3.15
C ALA A 30 -4.49 -24.75 -4.39
N LEU A 31 -5.72 -24.51 -4.85
CA LEU A 31 -6.12 -24.76 -6.23
C LEU A 31 -7.03 -23.62 -6.60
N LEU A 32 -6.50 -22.57 -7.24
CA LEU A 32 -7.26 -21.78 -8.21
C LEU A 32 -6.44 -20.75 -9.02
N ILE A 33 -5.11 -20.68 -8.90
CA ILE A 33 -4.28 -20.02 -9.92
C ILE A 33 -3.02 -20.86 -10.14
N GLY A 34 -2.70 -21.15 -11.40
CA GLY A 34 -1.66 -22.10 -11.79
C GLY A 34 -0.26 -21.59 -11.51
N GLU A 35 0.27 -21.85 -10.31
CA GLU A 35 1.66 -21.56 -9.96
C GLU A 35 2.33 -22.79 -9.35
N VAL A 36 3.55 -23.08 -9.81
CA VAL A 36 4.35 -24.23 -9.40
C VAL A 36 5.20 -23.86 -8.17
N PRO A 37 5.14 -24.59 -7.05
CA PRO A 37 5.97 -24.29 -5.89
C PRO A 37 7.43 -24.73 -6.11
N VAL A 38 8.40 -23.88 -5.76
CA VAL A 38 9.83 -24.23 -5.67
C VAL A 38 10.23 -24.29 -4.20
N CYS A 39 10.65 -25.48 -3.74
CA CYS A 39 11.15 -25.68 -2.38
C CYS A 39 12.64 -25.29 -2.29
N ARG A 40 12.99 -24.39 -1.36
CA ARG A 40 14.38 -23.98 -1.08
C ARG A 40 14.80 -24.42 0.33
N SER A 41 15.19 -25.68 0.48
CA SER A 41 15.59 -26.27 1.76
C SER A 41 17.12 -26.44 1.87
N GLU A 42 17.89 -25.35 1.96
CA GLU A 42 19.32 -25.43 2.37
C GLU A 42 19.80 -24.33 3.33
N LEU A 43 18.91 -23.50 3.88
CA LEU A 43 19.31 -22.50 4.90
C LEU A 43 18.40 -22.64 6.11
N GLY A 44 18.86 -23.44 7.08
CA GLY A 44 18.11 -23.83 8.29
C GLY A 44 17.71 -22.67 9.19
N LEU A 45 16.57 -22.05 8.89
CA LEU A 45 15.85 -21.15 9.78
C LEU A 45 14.42 -21.66 9.92
N ASN A 46 14.01 -21.91 11.15
CA ASN A 46 12.69 -22.42 11.52
C ASN A 46 11.60 -21.40 11.14
N ASP A 47 10.54 -21.91 10.50
CA ASP A 47 9.17 -21.37 10.48
C ASP A 47 8.87 -20.00 9.83
N VAL A 48 9.23 -19.79 8.56
CA VAL A 48 8.50 -18.83 7.70
C VAL A 48 8.30 -19.41 6.29
N CYS A 49 7.15 -20.06 6.05
CA CYS A 49 6.85 -20.70 4.76
C CYS A 49 6.33 -19.75 3.67
N CYS A 50 6.00 -18.51 3.99
CA CYS A 50 5.60 -17.50 3.01
C CYS A 50 5.70 -16.13 3.69
N ASP A 51 6.75 -15.36 3.39
CA ASP A 51 6.68 -13.93 3.59
C ASP A 51 5.62 -13.42 2.60
N LYS A 52 4.38 -13.25 3.06
CA LYS A 52 3.35 -12.57 2.26
C LYS A 52 3.92 -11.18 2.03
N ARG A 53 4.51 -10.96 0.85
CA ARG A 53 4.92 -9.63 0.42
C ARG A 53 3.67 -8.77 0.40
N VAL A 54 3.48 -7.99 1.47
CA VAL A 54 2.44 -6.97 1.51
C VAL A 54 2.82 -6.00 0.40
N MET A 55 2.02 -5.96 -0.65
CA MET A 55 2.19 -4.98 -1.71
C MET A 55 1.90 -3.60 -1.11
N THR A 56 2.84 -2.68 -1.26
CA THR A 56 2.73 -1.30 -0.78
C THR A 56 2.81 -0.35 -1.97
N VAL A 57 2.15 0.80 -1.84
CA VAL A 57 2.34 1.92 -2.75
C VAL A 57 3.46 2.80 -2.23
N SER A 58 4.57 2.86 -2.96
CA SER A 58 5.65 3.79 -2.64
C SER A 58 5.22 5.22 -2.95
N ILE A 59 5.13 6.07 -1.93
CA ILE A 59 4.72 7.47 -2.00
C ILE A 59 5.77 8.35 -1.33
N ARG A 60 6.15 9.48 -1.94
CA ARG A 60 7.05 10.43 -1.28
C ARG A 60 6.27 11.34 -0.32
N PRO A 61 6.88 11.83 0.77
CA PRO A 61 6.16 12.52 1.84
C PRO A 61 5.30 13.71 1.39
N HIS A 62 5.79 14.55 0.46
CA HIS A 62 4.98 15.70 0.04
C HIS A 62 3.81 15.30 -0.87
N HIS A 63 3.90 14.20 -1.61
CA HIS A 63 2.79 13.68 -2.39
C HIS A 63 1.68 13.16 -1.49
N LEU A 64 2.01 12.56 -0.33
CA LEU A 64 1.00 12.21 0.67
C LEU A 64 0.18 13.45 1.08
N LEU A 65 0.82 14.60 1.30
CA LEU A 65 0.10 15.85 1.59
C LEU A 65 -0.81 16.27 0.43
N CYS A 66 -0.34 16.16 -0.81
CA CYS A 66 -1.17 16.44 -1.99
C CYS A 66 -2.41 15.53 -2.05
N MET A 67 -2.26 14.25 -1.70
CA MET A 67 -3.33 13.22 -1.74
C MET A 67 -4.49 13.55 -0.82
N LEU A 68 -4.24 14.22 0.30
CA LEU A 68 -5.28 14.66 1.23
C LEU A 68 -6.34 15.56 0.54
N THR A 69 -5.91 16.29 -0.51
CA THR A 69 -6.70 17.30 -1.24
C THR A 69 -6.95 16.96 -2.71
N TYR A 70 -6.78 15.70 -3.12
CA TYR A 70 -6.88 15.34 -4.53
C TYR A 70 -8.35 15.30 -5.04
N LEU A 71 -8.64 16.07 -6.10
CA LEU A 71 -9.96 16.19 -6.77
C LEU A 71 -10.00 15.66 -8.21
N GLY A 72 -8.94 15.00 -8.69
CA GLY A 72 -8.90 14.55 -10.10
C GLY A 72 -8.57 15.63 -11.14
N LYS A 73 -7.99 16.77 -10.73
CA LYS A 73 -7.69 17.89 -11.65
C LYS A 73 -6.46 18.70 -11.21
N GLY A 74 -5.97 19.55 -12.10
CA GLY A 74 -4.87 20.49 -11.83
C GLY A 74 -3.48 19.99 -12.22
N TYR A 75 -3.40 18.82 -12.87
CA TYR A 75 -2.18 18.19 -13.38
C TYR A 75 -2.37 17.77 -14.84
N THR A 76 -1.30 17.29 -15.47
CA THR A 76 -1.37 16.72 -16.83
C THR A 76 -2.30 15.50 -16.86
N PRO A 77 -2.96 15.19 -18.00
CA PRO A 77 -3.88 14.06 -18.09
C PRO A 77 -3.26 12.72 -17.64
N ALA A 78 -2.04 12.40 -18.09
CA ALA A 78 -1.34 11.18 -17.69
C ALA A 78 -1.04 11.12 -16.19
N PHE A 79 -0.71 12.26 -15.56
CA PHE A 79 -0.49 12.33 -14.12
C PHE A 79 -1.80 12.12 -13.35
N VAL A 80 -2.91 12.72 -13.78
CA VAL A 80 -4.25 12.53 -13.18
C VAL A 80 -4.71 11.07 -13.29
N GLU A 81 -4.47 10.41 -14.41
CA GLU A 81 -4.81 8.99 -14.60
C GLU A 81 -4.04 8.08 -13.62
N ASN A 82 -2.72 8.25 -13.53
CA ASN A 82 -1.90 7.51 -12.57
C ASN A 82 -2.30 7.80 -11.11
N TYR A 83 -2.55 9.07 -10.78
CA TYR A 83 -2.99 9.49 -9.46
C TYR A 83 -4.31 8.82 -9.07
N SER A 84 -5.30 8.84 -9.98
CA SER A 84 -6.61 8.23 -9.74
C SER A 84 -6.49 6.72 -9.50
N THR A 85 -5.63 6.04 -10.25
CA THR A 85 -5.33 4.61 -10.06
C THR A 85 -4.73 4.33 -8.69
N ILE A 86 -3.76 5.15 -8.26
CA ILE A 86 -3.14 5.02 -6.94
C ILE A 86 -4.19 5.27 -5.84
N VAL A 87 -4.99 6.33 -5.93
CA VAL A 87 -6.02 6.63 -4.92
C VAL A 87 -7.06 5.53 -4.83
N GLN A 88 -7.43 4.90 -5.94
CA GLN A 88 -8.30 3.72 -5.90
C GLN A 88 -7.69 2.59 -5.07
N ARG A 89 -6.42 2.24 -5.30
CA ARG A 89 -5.70 1.21 -4.52
C ARG A 89 -5.66 1.54 -3.03
N LEU A 90 -5.42 2.80 -2.67
CA LEU A 90 -5.43 3.24 -1.27
C LEU A 90 -6.83 3.16 -0.65
N ASN A 91 -7.88 3.46 -1.43
CA ASN A 91 -9.27 3.30 -1.00
C ASN A 91 -9.68 1.82 -0.87
N GLU A 92 -8.97 0.90 -1.51
CA GLU A 92 -9.14 -0.55 -1.34
C GLU A 92 -8.33 -1.09 -0.13
N GLY A 93 -7.61 -0.21 0.56
CA GLY A 93 -6.85 -0.52 1.78
C GLY A 93 -5.39 -0.88 1.55
N GLU A 94 -4.86 -0.70 0.33
CA GLU A 94 -3.44 -0.93 0.09
C GLU A 94 -2.58 0.04 0.93
N PRO A 95 -1.62 -0.46 1.73
CA PRO A 95 -0.77 0.41 2.54
C PRO A 95 0.17 1.24 1.67
N ILE A 96 0.55 2.43 2.16
CA ILE A 96 1.66 3.21 1.61
C ILE A 96 2.97 2.88 2.31
N GLU A 97 4.07 3.00 1.58
CA GLU A 97 5.41 3.14 2.15
C GLU A 97 5.95 4.52 1.77
N LEU A 98 6.44 5.28 2.75
CA LEU A 98 7.06 6.56 2.46
C LEU A 98 8.49 6.39 1.96
N VAL A 99 8.78 6.91 0.78
CA VAL A 99 10.07 6.73 0.10
C VAL A 99 10.80 8.05 -0.15
N GLU A 100 12.13 7.97 -0.23
CA GLU A 100 12.96 9.07 -0.69
C GLU A 100 13.02 9.11 -2.22
N GLY A 101 12.93 10.32 -2.78
CA GLY A 101 13.03 10.53 -4.22
C GLY A 101 11.71 10.34 -4.97
N PRO A 102 11.76 10.13 -6.30
CA PRO A 102 10.58 9.92 -7.10
C PRO A 102 9.84 8.65 -6.70
N ASP A 103 8.51 8.70 -6.72
CA ASP A 103 7.64 7.65 -6.21
C ASP A 103 6.74 7.05 -7.30
N THR A 104 5.75 6.24 -6.90
CA THR A 104 4.79 5.64 -7.84
C THR A 104 3.97 6.70 -8.58
N LEU A 105 3.69 7.83 -7.93
CA LEU A 105 2.94 8.93 -8.55
C LEU A 105 3.76 9.67 -9.61
N CYS A 106 5.09 9.77 -9.43
CA CYS A 106 6.00 10.43 -10.37
C CYS A 106 6.11 9.73 -11.74
N GLN A 107 5.77 8.44 -11.88
CA GLN A 107 6.12 7.61 -13.04
C GLN A 107 5.86 8.27 -14.41
N PRO A 108 4.68 8.89 -14.68
CA PRO A 108 4.41 9.50 -15.98
C PRO A 108 5.30 10.69 -16.34
N MET A 109 6.03 11.26 -15.36
CA MET A 109 6.84 12.46 -15.54
C MET A 109 8.35 12.18 -15.52
N LEU A 110 8.78 10.93 -15.30
CA LEU A 110 10.20 10.64 -15.04
C LEU A 110 11.11 10.84 -16.25
N ASP A 111 10.57 10.63 -17.45
CA ASP A 111 11.30 10.73 -18.72
C ASP A 111 10.96 12.01 -19.50
N GLU A 112 10.06 12.83 -18.97
CA GLU A 112 9.63 14.08 -19.60
C GLU A 112 10.72 15.17 -19.49
N PRO A 113 10.95 15.95 -20.57
CA PRO A 113 11.79 17.14 -20.49
C PRO A 113 11.27 18.11 -19.42
N GLY A 114 12.14 18.53 -18.51
CA GLY A 114 11.74 19.39 -17.38
C GLY A 114 11.26 18.63 -16.13
N CYS A 115 11.43 17.31 -16.08
CA CYS A 115 11.26 16.53 -14.86
C CYS A 115 12.05 17.14 -13.69
N HIS A 116 11.31 17.61 -12.68
CA HIS A 116 11.89 18.23 -11.48
C HIS A 116 11.85 17.30 -10.27
N CYS A 117 11.36 16.05 -10.41
CA CYS A 117 11.17 15.12 -9.31
C CYS A 117 12.45 14.83 -8.51
N ARG A 118 13.62 15.00 -9.17
CA ARG A 118 14.97 14.80 -8.62
C ARG A 118 15.67 16.11 -8.23
N ASN A 119 14.98 17.24 -8.22
CA ASN A 119 15.58 18.53 -7.81
C ASN A 119 15.74 18.60 -6.30
N GLU A 120 16.75 19.34 -5.84
CA GLU A 120 17.00 19.51 -4.40
C GLU A 120 15.87 20.25 -3.69
N SER A 121 15.22 21.19 -4.38
CA SER A 121 14.04 21.88 -3.86
C SER A 121 12.90 20.91 -3.51
N VAL A 122 12.70 19.86 -4.32
CA VAL A 122 11.68 18.85 -4.06
C VAL A 122 12.10 17.90 -2.94
N ARG A 123 13.38 17.51 -2.89
CA ARG A 123 13.93 16.74 -1.75
C ARG A 123 13.79 17.49 -0.42
N ASN A 124 14.02 18.80 -0.42
CA ASN A 124 13.79 19.64 0.77
C ASN A 124 12.32 19.68 1.20
N ARG A 125 11.39 19.76 0.23
CA ARG A 125 9.95 19.64 0.52
C ARG A 125 9.60 18.28 1.11
N ASP A 126 10.17 17.18 0.60
CA ASP A 126 9.96 15.85 1.17
C ASP A 126 10.43 15.77 2.62
N ARG A 127 11.66 16.20 2.92
CA ARG A 127 12.19 16.17 4.29
C ARG A 127 11.31 16.95 5.26
N THR A 128 10.85 18.12 4.82
CA THR A 128 9.93 18.96 5.59
C THR A 128 8.59 18.27 5.84
N ALA A 129 7.99 17.70 4.78
CA ALA A 129 6.73 16.99 4.89
C ALA A 129 6.86 15.74 5.77
N ALA A 130 7.92 14.96 5.63
CA ALA A 130 8.18 13.77 6.43
C ALA A 130 8.26 14.09 7.93
N ALA A 131 8.98 15.15 8.29
CA ALA A 131 9.09 15.59 9.69
C ALA A 131 7.72 15.99 10.26
N ASP A 132 6.94 16.76 9.51
CA ASP A 132 5.61 17.20 9.92
C ASP A 132 4.62 16.02 10.05
N ILE A 133 4.63 15.07 9.10
CA ILE A 133 3.77 13.87 9.12
C ILE A 133 4.15 12.95 10.30
N ALA A 134 5.44 12.74 10.56
CA ALA A 134 5.90 11.90 11.66
C ALA A 134 5.42 12.41 13.02
N LEU A 135 5.38 13.75 13.21
CA LEU A 135 4.83 14.38 14.42
C LEU A 135 3.34 14.09 14.59
N VAL A 136 2.54 14.17 13.52
CA VAL A 136 1.10 13.90 13.57
C VAL A 136 0.80 12.43 13.84
N LEU A 137 1.55 11.53 13.21
CA LEU A 137 1.35 10.08 13.39
C LEU A 137 1.97 9.55 14.70
N GLY A 138 2.72 10.38 15.43
CA GLY A 138 3.34 10.00 16.69
C GLY A 138 4.39 8.88 16.56
N ARG A 139 4.91 8.64 15.35
CA ARG A 139 5.89 7.60 15.07
C ARG A 139 6.87 8.02 13.96
N PRO A 140 8.13 7.59 14.03
CA PRO A 140 9.08 7.84 12.96
C PRO A 140 8.65 7.08 11.69
N LEU A 141 8.87 7.73 10.55
CA LEU A 141 8.63 7.17 9.23
C LEU A 141 9.95 6.57 8.73
N GLU A 142 10.25 5.36 9.20
CA GLU A 142 11.44 4.62 8.80
C GLU A 142 11.17 3.76 7.57
N LYS A 143 12.22 3.50 6.79
CA LYS A 143 12.16 2.64 5.61
C LYS A 143 11.66 1.24 6.00
N GLY A 144 10.73 0.68 5.23
CA GLY A 144 10.09 -0.61 5.54
C GLY A 144 8.86 -0.51 6.45
N ASN A 145 8.56 0.66 7.04
CA ASN A 145 7.30 0.86 7.74
C ASN A 145 6.21 1.26 6.75
N SER A 146 5.13 0.50 6.73
CA SER A 146 3.94 0.84 5.95
C SER A 146 2.85 1.49 6.80
N VAL A 147 2.06 2.35 6.18
CA VAL A 147 0.92 3.04 6.79
C VAL A 147 -0.32 2.73 5.97
N VAL A 148 -1.33 2.15 6.60
CA VAL A 148 -2.67 2.11 6.00
C VAL A 148 -3.29 3.48 6.24
N LEU A 149 -3.73 4.14 5.18
CA LEU A 149 -4.49 5.38 5.30
C LEU A 149 -5.95 5.03 5.61
N ASP A 150 -6.21 4.46 6.78
CA ASP A 150 -7.59 4.20 7.22
C ASP A 150 -8.32 5.51 7.56
N ARG A 151 -9.62 5.42 7.88
CA ARG A 151 -10.43 6.60 8.24
C ARG A 151 -9.82 7.43 9.37
N GLN A 152 -9.26 6.79 10.39
CA GLN A 152 -8.71 7.48 11.55
C GLN A 152 -7.42 8.23 11.18
N THR A 153 -6.49 7.54 10.53
CA THR A 153 -5.22 8.09 10.05
C THR A 153 -5.47 9.25 9.09
N LEU A 154 -6.38 9.07 8.14
CA LEU A 154 -6.73 10.13 7.19
C LEU A 154 -7.37 11.34 7.87
N SER A 155 -8.23 11.12 8.87
CA SER A 155 -8.82 12.22 9.66
C SER A 155 -7.74 13.03 10.37
N PHE A 156 -6.82 12.38 11.08
CA PHE A 156 -5.73 13.08 11.77
C PHE A 156 -4.85 13.90 10.82
N LEU A 157 -4.50 13.32 9.67
CA LEU A 157 -3.72 14.02 8.65
C LEU A 157 -4.49 15.22 8.07
N ARG A 158 -5.80 15.06 7.80
CA ARG A 158 -6.66 16.14 7.29
C ARG A 158 -6.86 17.26 8.30
N ASP A 159 -7.06 16.95 9.56
CA ASP A 159 -7.19 17.94 10.64
C ASP A 159 -5.90 18.76 10.78
N ALA A 160 -4.75 18.06 10.82
CA ALA A 160 -3.44 18.69 10.87
C ALA A 160 -3.11 19.51 9.60
N PHE A 161 -3.61 19.08 8.43
CA PHE A 161 -3.47 19.85 7.20
C PHE A 161 -4.33 21.11 7.23
N ALA A 162 -5.59 20.99 7.68
CA ALA A 162 -6.54 22.09 7.75
C ALA A 162 -6.12 23.17 8.73
N ASN A 163 -5.58 22.79 9.90
CA ASN A 163 -5.06 23.74 10.89
C ASN A 163 -3.65 24.27 10.56
N GLY A 164 -3.01 23.75 9.50
CA GLY A 164 -1.72 24.23 9.00
C GLY A 164 -0.48 23.56 9.61
N SER A 165 -0.62 22.64 10.57
CA SER A 165 0.49 22.00 11.28
C SER A 165 1.43 21.21 10.37
N ILE A 166 0.92 20.66 9.26
CA ILE A 166 1.71 19.91 8.27
C ILE A 166 1.87 20.60 6.91
N ARG A 167 1.76 21.94 6.88
CA ARG A 167 1.80 22.73 5.64
C ARG A 167 3.11 23.46 5.38
N LYS A 168 4.17 23.23 6.16
CA LYS A 168 5.48 23.88 5.92
C LYS A 168 6.02 23.56 4.52
N ALA A 169 5.90 22.31 4.10
CA ALA A 169 6.31 21.87 2.75
C ALA A 169 5.47 22.48 1.61
N CYS A 170 4.29 23.03 1.92
CA CYS A 170 3.42 23.68 0.93
C CYS A 170 3.82 25.13 0.61
N GLN A 171 4.78 25.72 1.33
CA GLN A 171 5.23 27.08 1.07
C GLN A 171 5.83 27.20 -0.34
N GLY A 172 5.35 28.17 -1.12
CA GLY A 172 5.78 28.37 -2.51
C GLY A 172 5.29 27.28 -3.48
N CYS A 173 4.27 26.51 -3.08
CA CYS A 173 3.58 25.56 -3.95
C CYS A 173 2.48 26.27 -4.76
N GLU A 174 2.41 26.04 -6.07
CA GLU A 174 1.43 26.70 -6.94
C GLU A 174 -0.03 26.32 -6.59
N TRP A 175 -0.24 25.10 -6.08
CA TRP A 175 -1.58 24.62 -5.68
C TRP A 175 -1.98 25.02 -4.25
N GLN A 176 -1.16 25.79 -3.54
CA GLN A 176 -1.38 26.09 -2.12
C GLN A 176 -2.76 26.71 -1.84
N SER A 177 -3.21 27.63 -2.69
CA SER A 177 -4.51 28.31 -2.57
C SER A 177 -5.69 27.37 -2.80
N MET A 178 -5.60 26.51 -3.82
CA MET A 178 -6.59 25.47 -4.12
C MET A 178 -6.71 24.49 -2.95
N CYS A 179 -5.59 23.95 -2.48
CA CYS A 179 -5.58 23.05 -1.32
C CYS A 179 -6.18 23.70 -0.07
N SER A 180 -5.93 25.00 0.15
CA SER A 180 -6.55 25.77 1.24
C SER A 180 -8.06 25.95 1.07
N ALA A 181 -8.57 26.07 -0.15
CA ALA A 181 -10.01 26.11 -0.40
C ALA A 181 -10.67 24.75 -0.13
N ILE A 182 -10.01 23.66 -0.53
CA ILE A 182 -10.48 22.29 -0.28
C ILE A 182 -10.52 21.98 1.22
N ALA A 183 -9.47 22.34 1.96
CA ALA A 183 -9.43 22.15 3.41
C ALA A 183 -10.54 22.94 4.13
N ARG A 184 -10.82 24.19 3.70
CA ARG A 184 -11.94 24.99 4.23
C ARG A 184 -13.31 24.40 3.90
N ASN A 185 -13.41 23.63 2.83
CA ASN A 185 -14.63 22.89 2.48
C ASN A 185 -14.63 21.46 3.06
N GLU A 186 -13.89 21.22 4.15
CA GLU A 186 -13.88 19.94 4.86
C GLU A 186 -13.52 18.76 3.96
N PHE A 187 -12.65 18.98 2.96
CA PHE A 187 -12.21 17.98 2.00
C PHE A 187 -13.35 17.32 1.19
N ARG A 188 -14.52 17.97 1.11
CA ARG A 188 -15.65 17.47 0.30
C ARG A 188 -15.26 17.31 -1.15
N GLY A 189 -15.59 16.14 -1.71
CA GLY A 189 -15.29 15.77 -3.09
C GLY A 189 -13.87 15.25 -3.32
N CYS A 190 -13.01 15.20 -2.30
CA CYS A 190 -11.71 14.54 -2.43
C CYS A 190 -11.88 13.06 -2.73
N HIS A 191 -11.05 12.53 -3.63
CA HIS A 191 -11.16 11.14 -4.09
C HIS A 191 -10.54 10.13 -3.11
N LEU A 192 -9.64 10.57 -2.22
CA LEU A 192 -9.11 9.71 -1.15
C LEU A 192 -10.17 9.57 -0.05
N THR A 193 -10.86 8.44 -0.05
CA THR A 193 -11.99 8.08 0.81
C THR A 193 -11.87 6.61 1.24
N PRO A 194 -10.89 6.29 2.10
CA PRO A 194 -10.62 4.94 2.56
C PRO A 194 -11.79 4.33 3.37
N PRO A 195 -11.84 2.99 3.42
CA PRO A 195 -13.01 2.23 3.83
C PRO A 195 -13.20 2.15 5.33
#